data_AF-A0A2P6SQ75-F1
#
_entry.id   AF-A0A2P6SQ75-F1
#
_cell.length_a   1.000
_cell.length_b   1.000
_cell.length_c   1.000
_cell.angle_alpha   90.00
_cell.angle_beta   90.00
_cell.angle_gamma   90.00
#
_symmetry.space_group_name_H-M   'P 1'
#
loop_
_entity.id
_entity.type
_entity.pdbx_description
1 polymer ?
#
loop_
_entity_poly.entity_id
_entity_poly.type
_entity_poly.pdbx_seq_one_letter_code
_entity_poly.pdbx_strand_id
1 'polypeptide(L)' 'MSRKRVLIVGGTGYLGQHVLQGFAEIQETTPCDLAFTHHSIPPPQALLNAFPSVLPFSVD' A
#
# COMPACT_ATOMS: atom_id res chain seq x y z
N MET A 1 13.99 5.76 16.31
CA MET A 1 14.31 5.10 15.02
C MET A 1 13.66 5.89 13.91
N SER A 2 14.36 6.15 12.79
CA SER A 2 13.72 6.76 11.61
C SER A 2 12.70 5.77 11.04
N ARG A 3 11.44 6.20 10.89
CA ARG A 3 10.37 5.40 10.29
C ARG A 3 10.64 5.29 8.78
N LYS A 4 10.68 4.07 8.26
CA LYS A 4 10.94 3.84 6.83
C LYS A 4 9.71 4.27 6.02
N ARG A 5 9.93 4.90 4.88
CA ARG A 5 8.89 5.23 3.90
C ARG A 5 9.01 4.30 2.71
N VAL A 6 7.89 3.70 2.30
CA VAL A 6 7.81 2.74 1.20
C VAL A 6 6.76 3.21 0.21
N LEU A 7 7.15 3.26 -1.07
CA LEU A 7 6.24 3.54 -2.18
C LEU A 7 6.18 2.29 -3.08
N ILE A 8 4.98 1.77 -3.30
CA ILE A 8 4.73 0.64 -4.20
C ILE A 8 4.23 1.19 -5.54
N VAL A 9 4.98 0.91 -6.61
CA VAL A 9 4.57 1.29 -7.97
C VAL A 9 3.68 0.19 -8.57
N GLY A 10 2.51 0.56 -9.09
CA GLY A 10 1.53 -0.42 -9.62
C GLY A 10 0.81 -1.22 -8.53
N GLY A 11 0.44 -0.57 -7.43
CA GLY A 11 -0.16 -1.19 -6.24
C GLY A 11 -1.47 -1.96 -6.49
N THR A 12 -2.26 -1.57 -7.49
CA THR A 12 -3.49 -2.32 -7.84
C THR A 12 -3.27 -3.43 -8.88
N GLY A 13 -2.04 -3.62 -9.36
CA GLY A 13 -1.69 -4.78 -10.17
C GLY A 13 -1.63 -6.06 -9.33
N TYR A 14 -1.64 -7.23 -10.00
CA TYR A 14 -1.61 -8.54 -9.33
C TYR A 14 -0.46 -8.68 -8.32
N LEU A 15 0.74 -8.22 -8.67
CA LEU A 15 1.88 -8.27 -7.75
C LEU A 15 1.78 -7.19 -6.66
N GLY A 16 1.37 -5.98 -7.04
CA GLY A 16 1.23 -4.85 -6.13
C GLY A 16 0.31 -5.16 -4.95
N GLN A 17 -0.84 -5.79 -5.21
CA GLN A 17 -1.80 -6.14 -4.16
C GLN A 17 -1.25 -7.19 -3.18
N HIS A 18 -0.44 -8.16 -3.64
CA HIS A 18 0.17 -9.17 -2.77
C HIS A 18 1.30 -8.58 -1.92
N VAL A 19 2.08 -7.66 -2.49
CA VAL A 19 3.09 -6.90 -1.74
C VAL A 19 2.41 -6.05 -0.67
N LEU A 20 1.33 -5.34 -1.02
CA LEU A 20 0.50 -4.61 -0.07
C LEU A 20 -0.03 -5.54 1.03
N GLN A 21 -0.56 -6.71 0.70
CA GLN A 21 -0.99 -7.67 1.72
C GLN A 21 0.14 -8.04 2.70
N GLY A 22 1.33 -8.38 2.19
CA GLY A 22 2.48 -8.71 3.05
C GLY A 22 2.88 -7.56 3.97
N PHE A 23 2.78 -6.31 3.52
CA PHE A 23 3.02 -5.14 4.38
C PHE A 23 1.98 -4.96 5.48
N ALA A 24 0.71 -5.35 5.24
CA ALA A 24 -0.34 -5.31 6.25
C ALA A 24 -0.05 -6.32 7.36
N GLU A 25 0.40 -7.53 6.98
CA GLU A 25 0.71 -8.62 7.91
C GLU A 25 1.91 -8.30 8.83
N ILE A 26 2.89 -7.52 8.37
CA ILE A 26 4.09 -7.17 9.15
C ILE A 26 4.02 -5.81 9.84
N GLN A 27 2.94 -5.04 9.67
CA GLN A 27 2.85 -3.65 10.15
C GLN A 27 3.13 -3.50 11.66
N GLU A 28 2.67 -4.47 12.46
CA GLU A 28 2.87 -4.51 13.92
C GLU A 28 4.34 -4.71 14.33
N THR A 29 5.11 -5.46 13.53
CA THR A 29 6.51 -5.79 13.84
C THR A 29 7.50 -4.86 13.17
N THR A 30 7.13 -4.29 12.02
CA THR A 30 7.97 -3.43 11.19
C THR A 30 7.18 -2.19 10.77
N PRO A 31 7.03 -1.19 11.66
CA PRO A 31 6.27 0.01 11.36
C PRO A 31 6.94 0.81 10.24
N CYS A 32 6.19 1.08 9.19
CA CYS A 32 6.60 1.94 8.06
C CYS A 32 5.44 2.85 7.63
N ASP A 33 5.78 3.91 6.91
CA ASP A 33 4.82 4.74 6.18
C ASP A 33 4.69 4.17 4.77
N LEU A 34 3.47 3.81 4.38
CA LEU A 34 3.20 3.13 3.13
C LEU A 34 2.35 3.99 2.18
N ALA A 35 2.74 3.99 0.92
CA ALA A 35 2.04 4.62 -0.18
C ALA A 35 2.04 3.69 -1.40
N PHE A 36 1.06 3.84 -2.30
CA PHE A 36 1.07 3.10 -3.56
C PHE A 36 0.50 3.92 -4.71
N THR A 37 0.97 3.64 -5.92
CA THR A 37 0.39 4.18 -7.16
C THR A 37 -0.63 3.21 -7.75
N HIS A 38 -1.63 3.71 -8.45
CA HIS A 38 -2.62 2.88 -9.13
C HIS A 38 -3.13 3.56 -10.40
N HIS A 39 -3.50 2.76 -11.40
CA HIS A 39 -4.13 3.22 -12.65
C HIS A 39 -5.63 2.90 -12.68
N SER A 40 -6.09 1.93 -11.89
CA SER A 40 -7.51 1.55 -11.80
C SER A 40 -8.27 2.48 -10.86
N ILE A 41 -9.44 2.96 -11.28
CA ILE A 41 -10.35 3.75 -10.43
C ILE A 41 -11.61 2.91 -10.12
N PRO A 42 -11.97 2.66 -8.84
CA PRO A 42 -11.23 2.97 -7.60
C PRO A 42 -10.30 1.83 -7.12
N PRO A 43 -9.35 2.09 -6.19
CA PRO A 43 -8.61 1.03 -5.49
C PRO A 43 -9.57 0.09 -4.74
N PRO A 44 -9.28 -1.22 -4.62
CA PRO A 44 -10.12 -2.14 -3.87
C PRO A 44 -10.30 -1.69 -2.41
N GLN A 45 -11.55 -1.58 -1.95
CA GLN A 45 -11.88 -1.10 -0.60
C GLN A 45 -11.20 -1.93 0.52
N ALA A 46 -11.02 -3.23 0.29
CA ALA A 46 -10.29 -4.11 1.21
C ALA A 46 -8.85 -3.64 1.47
N LEU A 47 -8.21 -3.04 0.47
CA LEU A 47 -6.85 -2.54 0.56
C LEU A 47 -6.77 -1.24 1.37
N LEU A 48 -7.78 -0.36 1.21
CA LEU A 48 -7.90 0.85 2.02
C LEU A 48 -8.17 0.53 3.50
N ASN A 49 -8.95 -0.51 3.77
CA ASN A 49 -9.27 -0.93 5.14
C ASN A 49 -8.08 -1.60 5.85
N ALA A 50 -7.21 -2.30 5.11
CA ALA A 50 -6.02 -2.94 5.66
C ALA A 50 -4.95 -1.94 6.13
N PHE A 51 -5.04 -0.69 5.65
CA PHE A 51 -4.06 0.34 5.95
C PHE A 51 -4.72 1.67 6.32
N PRO A 52 -4.94 1.96 7.61
CA PRO A 52 -5.65 3.16 8.05
C PRO A 52 -4.94 4.48 7.68
N SER A 53 -3.67 4.45 7.27
CA SER A 53 -2.88 5.62 6.86
C SER A 53 -2.20 5.49 5.50
N VAL A 54 -2.67 4.60 4.61
CA VAL A 54 -2.08 4.47 3.26
C VAL A 54 -2.49 5.62 2.35
N LEU A 55 -1.54 6.13 1.58
CA LEU A 55 -1.79 7.17 0.57
C LEU A 55 -1.82 6.53 -0.83
N PRO A 56 -2.99 6.44 -1.48
CA PRO A 56 -3.10 6.08 -2.89
C PRO A 56 -2.78 7.27 -3.79
N PHE A 57 -1.98 7.03 -4.82
CA PHE A 57 -1.61 8.01 -5.84
C PHE A 57 -2.11 7.52 -7.20
N SER A 58 -3.07 8.23 -7.80
CA SER A 58 -3.48 7.94 -9.18
C SER A 58 -2.33 8.27 -10.13
N VAL A 59 -2.01 7.35 -11.02
CA VAL A 59 -1.09 7.57 -12.14
C VAL A 59 -1.85 7.31 -13.44
N ASP A 60 -1.61 8.15 -14.44
CA ASP A 60 -2.26 8.09 -15.76
C ASP A 60 -2.05 6.77 -16.49
#